data_AF-A0A4Z0QC11-F1
#
_entry.id   AF-A0A4Z0QC11-F1
#
_cell.length_a   1.000
_cell.length_b   1.000
_cell.length_c   1.000
_cell.angle_alpha   90.00
_cell.angle_beta   90.00
_cell.angle_gamma   90.00
#
_symmetry.space_group_name_H-M   'P 1'
#
loop_
_entity.id
_entity.type
_entity.pdbx_description
1 polymer ?
#
loop_
_entity_poly.entity_id
_entity_poly.type
_entity_poly.pdbx_seq_one_letter_code
_entity_poly.pdbx_strand_id
1 'polypeptide(L)'
;MRPALERLRLIERHLLGRPTPVEAAQWQLQLLTDPELAPDAATQQHLYHALHEAGRQQLRQELEQIHRRYERQTRRRGWVQAATDHLRQLLKRPRF
;
A
#
# COMPACT_ATOMS: atom_id res chain seq x y z
N MET A 1 4.80 -18.58 28.16
CA MET A 1 4.73 -17.67 27.00
C MET A 1 4.64 -16.23 27.49
N ARG A 2 4.95 -15.22 26.67
CA ARG A 2 4.97 -13.81 27.08
C ARG A 2 3.53 -13.27 27.07
N PRO A 3 2.92 -12.87 28.22
CA PRO A 3 1.50 -12.51 28.32
C PRO A 3 1.05 -11.43 27.32
N ALA A 4 1.93 -10.46 27.05
CA ALA A 4 1.69 -9.39 26.09
C ALA A 4 1.44 -9.90 24.65
N LEU A 5 2.10 -10.99 24.23
CA LEU A 5 1.92 -11.55 22.89
C LEU A 5 0.60 -12.32 22.74
N GLU A 6 0.12 -12.93 23.82
CA GLU A 6 -1.18 -13.62 23.84
C GLU A 6 -2.32 -12.60 23.76
N ARG A 7 -2.21 -11.50 24.50
CA ARG A 7 -3.14 -10.37 24.42
C ARG A 7 -3.19 -9.78 23.02
N LEU A 8 -2.03 -9.54 22.41
CA LEU A 8 -1.95 -9.01 21.04
C LEU A 8 -2.64 -9.95 20.04
N ARG A 9 -2.36 -11.26 20.11
CA ARG A 9 -3.01 -12.26 19.24
C ARG A 9 -4.51 -12.32 19.41
N LEU A 10 -4.98 -12.16 20.64
CA LEU A 10 -6.40 -12.16 20.95
C LEU A 10 -7.09 -10.93 20.32
N ILE A 11 -6.51 -9.75 20.48
CA ILE A 11 -7.00 -8.52 19.84
C ILE A 11 -6.96 -8.66 18.32
N GLU A 12 -5.87 -9.17 17.74
CA GLU A 12 -5.73 -9.39 16.30
C GLU A 12 -6.79 -10.35 15.75
N ARG A 13 -7.06 -11.44 16.45
CA ARG A 13 -8.08 -12.41 16.05
C ARG A 13 -9.48 -11.77 16.04
N HIS A 14 -9.76 -10.88 16.98
CA HIS A 14 -11.01 -10.13 17.03
C HIS A 14 -11.11 -9.07 15.92
N LEU A 15 -10.05 -8.27 15.72
CA LEU A 15 -10.07 -7.13 14.79
C LEU A 15 -9.93 -7.53 13.32
N LEU A 16 -9.07 -8.50 13.01
CA LEU A 16 -8.69 -8.86 11.64
C LEU A 16 -9.28 -10.20 11.20
N GLY A 17 -9.71 -11.02 12.15
CA GLY A 17 -10.28 -12.34 11.88
C GLY A 17 -11.77 -12.30 11.55
N ARG A 18 -12.33 -13.50 11.42
CA ARG A 18 -13.78 -13.73 11.44
C ARG A 18 -14.09 -14.58 12.66
N PRO A 19 -14.33 -13.97 13.83
CA PRO A 19 -14.54 -14.71 15.05
C PRO A 19 -15.77 -15.62 14.91
N THR A 20 -15.67 -16.84 15.43
CA THR A 20 -16.84 -17.70 15.59
C THR A 20 -17.79 -17.10 16.63
N PRO A 21 -19.08 -17.49 16.68
CA PRO A 21 -20.01 -17.01 17.71
C PRO A 21 -19.49 -17.25 19.15
N VAL A 22 -18.80 -18.37 19.36
CA VAL A 22 -18.18 -18.71 20.65
C VAL A 22 -17.04 -17.75 20.98
N GLU A 23 -16.18 -17.45 20.01
CA GLU A 23 -15.07 -16.49 20.18
C GLU A 23 -15.58 -15.06 20.42
N ALA A 24 -16.66 -14.65 19.76
CA ALA A 24 -17.30 -13.36 19.98
C ALA A 24 -17.86 -13.25 21.42
N ALA A 25 -18.48 -14.32 21.93
CA ALA A 25 -18.96 -14.35 23.30
C ALA A 25 -17.81 -14.34 24.33
N GLN A 26 -16.72 -15.05 24.07
CA GLN A 26 -15.52 -15.03 24.91
C GLN A 26 -14.88 -13.63 24.95
N TRP A 27 -14.82 -12.95 23.80
CA TRP A 27 -14.36 -11.57 23.72
C TRP A 27 -15.20 -10.62 24.58
N GLN A 28 -16.53 -10.73 24.51
CA GLN A 28 -17.43 -9.92 25.34
C GLN A 28 -17.18 -10.15 26.84
N LEU A 29 -16.97 -11.41 27.24
CA LEU A 29 -16.66 -11.73 28.64
C LEU A 29 -15.33 -11.12 29.08
N GLN A 30 -14.32 -11.12 28.20
CA GLN A 30 -13.03 -10.50 28.51
C GLN A 30 -13.11 -8.97 28.61
N LEU A 31 -13.92 -8.31 27.78
CA LEU A 31 -14.15 -6.86 27.90
C LEU A 31 -14.78 -6.49 29.25
N LEU A 32 -15.55 -7.41 29.86
CA LEU A 32 -16.16 -7.19 31.18
C LEU A 32 -15.18 -7.41 32.33
N THR A 33 -14.17 -8.27 32.15
CA THR A 33 -13.20 -8.63 33.20
C THR A 33 -11.88 -7.86 33.10
N ASP A 34 -11.58 -7.30 31.94
CA ASP A 34 -10.33 -6.60 31.63
C ASP A 34 -10.63 -5.20 31.06
N PRO A 35 -10.60 -4.15 31.91
CA PRO A 35 -10.97 -2.80 31.50
C PRO A 35 -9.99 -2.19 30.49
N GLU A 36 -8.75 -2.69 30.43
CA GLU A 36 -7.72 -2.21 29.51
C GLU A 36 -7.88 -2.83 28.10
N LEU A 37 -8.68 -3.89 27.95
CA LEU A 37 -8.77 -4.61 26.68
C LEU A 37 -9.46 -3.77 25.59
N ALA A 38 -10.51 -3.01 25.96
CA ALA A 38 -11.21 -2.12 25.06
C ALA A 38 -10.32 -0.97 24.53
N PRO A 39 -9.62 -0.18 25.37
CA PRO A 39 -8.72 0.87 24.89
C PRO A 39 -7.53 0.31 24.09
N ASP A 40 -7.01 -0.86 24.46
CA ASP A 40 -5.95 -1.53 23.68
C ASP A 40 -6.44 -1.88 22.27
N ALA A 41 -7.62 -2.51 22.17
CA ALA A 41 -8.20 -2.87 20.87
C ALA A 41 -8.49 -1.64 20.01
N ALA A 42 -9.02 -0.56 20.61
CA ALA A 42 -9.26 0.69 19.90
C ALA A 42 -7.94 1.33 19.40
N THR A 43 -6.89 1.31 20.23
CA THR A 43 -5.56 1.80 19.84
C THR A 43 -5.01 0.99 18.67
N GLN A 44 -5.12 -0.33 18.74
CA GLN A 44 -4.62 -1.23 17.71
C GLN A 44 -5.39 -1.06 16.38
N GLN A 45 -6.70 -0.84 16.44
CA GLN A 45 -7.52 -0.49 15.27
C GLN A 45 -7.08 0.83 14.63
N HIS A 46 -6.83 1.87 15.42
CA HIS A 46 -6.33 3.15 14.91
C HIS A 46 -4.94 3.01 14.25
N LEU A 47 -4.04 2.22 14.84
CA LEU A 47 -2.72 1.95 14.27
C LEU A 47 -2.83 1.24 12.92
N TYR A 48 -3.69 0.22 12.80
CA TYR A 48 -3.90 -0.46 11.51
C TYR A 48 -4.48 0.47 10.45
N HIS A 49 -5.42 1.33 10.83
CA HIS A 49 -5.95 2.33 9.90
C HIS A 49 -4.87 3.31 9.43
N ALA A 50 -4.06 3.83 10.36
CA ALA A 50 -2.96 4.74 10.04
C ALA A 50 -1.91 4.09 9.12
N LEU A 51 -1.53 2.84 9.40
CA LEU A 51 -0.62 2.06 8.57
C LEU A 51 -1.20 1.81 7.17
N HIS A 52 -2.50 1.50 7.09
CA HIS A 52 -3.17 1.30 5.81
C HIS A 52 -3.14 2.57 4.95
N GLU A 53 -3.48 3.72 5.53
CA GLU A 53 -3.47 4.99 4.81
C GLU A 53 -2.06 5.43 4.41
N ALA A 54 -1.08 5.28 5.29
CA ALA A 54 0.32 5.54 4.97
C ALA A 54 0.81 4.66 3.81
N GLY A 55 0.50 3.36 3.86
CA GLY A 55 0.83 2.42 2.78
C GLY A 55 0.17 2.79 1.45
N ARG A 56 -1.10 3.21 1.46
CA ARG A 56 -1.79 3.69 0.25
C ARG A 56 -1.11 4.93 -0.34
N GLN A 57 -0.71 5.87 0.50
CA GLN A 57 -0.01 7.08 0.06
C GLN A 57 1.36 6.72 -0.55
N GLN A 58 2.12 5.84 0.10
CA GLN A 58 3.38 5.35 -0.43
C GLN A 58 3.21 4.69 -1.80
N LEU A 59 2.25 3.77 -1.93
CA LEU A 59 1.99 3.09 -3.21
C LEU A 59 1.60 4.07 -4.33
N ARG A 60 0.81 5.10 -4.02
CA ARG A 60 0.49 6.16 -4.99
C ARG A 60 1.74 6.89 -5.47
N GLN A 61 2.62 7.27 -4.54
CA GLN A 61 3.88 7.94 -4.88
C GLN A 61 4.79 7.06 -5.74
N GLU A 62 4.91 5.77 -5.40
CA GLU A 62 5.69 4.81 -6.18
C GLU A 62 5.13 4.64 -7.60
N LEU A 63 3.81 4.51 -7.73
CA LEU A 63 3.15 4.42 -9.04
C LEU A 63 3.35 5.70 -9.88
N GLU A 64 3.25 6.88 -9.28
CA GLU A 64 3.52 8.14 -9.97
C GLU A 64 4.98 8.22 -10.46
N GLN A 65 5.94 7.78 -9.64
CA GLN A 65 7.35 7.76 -10.03
C GLN A 65 7.60 6.81 -11.20
N ILE A 66 7.01 5.61 -11.14
CA ILE A 66 7.07 4.61 -12.21
C ILE A 66 6.48 5.21 -13.50
N HIS A 67 5.29 5.80 -13.41
CA HIS A 67 4.61 6.43 -14.54
C HIS A 67 5.49 7.52 -15.19
N ARG A 68 5.98 8.48 -14.39
CA ARG A 68 6.86 9.56 -14.88
C ARG A 68 8.15 9.05 -15.52
N ARG A 69 8.69 7.91 -15.06
CA ARG A 69 9.88 7.28 -15.64
C ARG A 69 9.57 6.71 -17.03
N TYR A 70 8.47 5.96 -17.14
CA TYR A 70 8.04 5.39 -18.42
C TYR A 70 7.68 6.48 -19.44
N GLU A 71 6.91 7.50 -19.06
CA GLU A 71 6.58 8.61 -19.97
C GLU A 71 7.84 9.31 -20.50
N ARG A 72 8.82 9.59 -19.64
CA ARG A 72 10.10 10.20 -20.05
C ARG A 72 10.87 9.31 -21.02
N GLN A 73 10.91 8.01 -20.77
CA GLN A 73 11.59 7.05 -21.63
C GLN A 73 10.91 6.93 -23.00
N THR A 74 9.58 6.87 -23.03
CA THR A 74 8.79 6.79 -24.27
C THR A 74 8.92 8.07 -25.09
N ARG A 75 8.86 9.25 -24.45
CA ARG A 75 9.09 10.55 -25.13
C ARG A 75 10.50 10.66 -25.70
N ARG A 76 11.54 10.23 -24.96
CA ARG A 76 12.91 10.21 -25.47
C ARG A 76 13.05 9.30 -26.69
N ARG A 77 12.47 8.10 -26.68
CA ARG A 77 12.50 7.19 -27.84
C ARG A 77 11.81 7.79 -29.07
N GLY A 78 10.62 8.38 -28.88
CA GLY A 78 9.90 9.05 -29.97
C GLY A 78 10.67 10.23 -30.57
N TRP A 79 11.30 11.05 -29.73
CA TRP A 79 12.14 12.17 -30.21
C TRP A 79 13.36 11.68 -30.98
N VAL A 80 14.07 10.65 -30.48
CA VAL A 80 15.23 10.08 -31.20
C VAL A 80 14.81 9.51 -32.54
N GLN A 81 13.70 8.77 -32.61
CA GLN A 81 13.16 8.25 -33.86
C GLN A 81 12.83 9.37 -34.86
N ALA A 82 12.10 10.39 -34.42
CA ALA A 82 11.76 11.54 -35.25
C ALA A 82 13.00 12.29 -35.76
N ALA A 83 14.01 12.47 -34.90
CA ALA A 83 15.27 13.11 -35.28
C ALA A 83 16.04 12.27 -36.32
N THR A 84 16.12 10.95 -36.14
CA THR A 84 16.78 10.06 -37.11
C THR A 84 16.03 9.99 -38.44
N ASP A 85 14.70 10.01 -38.42
CA ASP A 85 13.88 10.00 -39.63
C ASP A 85 14.04 11.32 -40.40
N HIS A 86 14.09 12.46 -39.70
CA HIS A 86 14.32 13.76 -40.32
C HIS A 86 15.72 13.86 -40.94
N LEU A 87 16.77 13.42 -40.24
CA LEU A 87 18.13 13.36 -40.78
C LEU A 87 18.23 12.44 -42.00
N ARG A 88 17.55 11.29 -41.97
CA ARG A 88 17.51 10.35 -43.10
C ARG A 88 16.78 10.94 -44.30
N GLN A 89 15.73 11.74 -44.10
CA GLN A 89 15.05 12.46 -45.17
C GLN A 89 15.93 13.55 -45.80
N LEU A 90 16.68 14.30 -44.99
CA LEU A 90 17.62 15.31 -45.48
C LEU A 90 18.76 14.70 -46.29
N LEU A 91 19.28 13.55 -45.87
CA LEU A 91 20.33 12.83 -46.60
C LEU A 91 19.84 12.14 -47.88
N LYS A 92 18.53 11.87 -48.01
CA LYS A 92 17.91 11.30 -49.21
C LYS A 92 17.51 12.34 -50.26
N ARG A 93 17.65 13.65 -49.99
CA ARG A 93 17.43 14.68 -51.00
C ARG A 93 18.60 14.67 -52.00
N PRO A 94 18.37 14.39 -53.29
CA PRO A 94 19.43 14.48 -54.29
C PRO A 94 19.86 15.95 -54.40
N ARG A 95 21.18 16.18 -54.40
CA ARG A 95 21.76 17.44 -54.85
C ARG A 95 21.39 17.59 -56.32
N PHE A 96 20.56 18.60 -56.63
CA PHE A 96 20.43 19.14 -57.98
C PHE A 96 21.74 19.84 -58.37
#